data_AF-A0A316IWA1-F1
#
_entry.id   AF-A0A316IWA1-F1
#
_cell.length_a   1.000
_cell.length_b   1.000
_cell.length_c   1.000
_cell.angle_alpha   90.00
_cell.angle_beta   90.00
_cell.angle_gamma   90.00
#
_symmetry.space_group_name_H-M   'P 1'
#
loop_
_entity.id
_entity.type
_entity.pdbx_description
1 polymer ?
#
loop_
_entity_poly.entity_id
_entity_poly.type
_entity_poly.pdbx_seq_one_letter_code
_entity_poly.pdbx_strand_id
1 'polypeptide(L)'
;MLDTPYFHLSVDAFGALRAVERTLELDGPELAEVLRRTRAGFHRAVAGMARAGNDVVVDHVLSEPWRLQDCLEVMEGLDVVFVGVHCPPDELERRERARGDRTPGQAAAQLPHVHQHGLYDFECDTSTSSPRECALAIKEFLGRAPARRAFDVLRRR
;
A
#
# COMPACT_ATOMS: atom_id res chain seq x y z
N MET A 1 11.77 -7.45 14.57
CA MET A 1 10.72 -8.47 14.38
C MET A 1 9.59 -8.14 15.32
N LEU A 2 8.34 -8.23 14.84
CA LEU A 2 7.13 -7.99 15.64
C LEU A 2 6.88 -9.19 16.56
N ASP A 3 6.19 -8.96 17.67
CA ASP A 3 6.10 -9.94 18.77
C ASP A 3 4.89 -10.90 18.63
N THR A 4 4.01 -10.64 17.66
CA THR A 4 2.87 -11.48 17.24
C THR A 4 3.01 -11.88 15.76
N PRO A 5 2.31 -12.92 15.28
CA PRO A 5 2.31 -13.26 13.86
C PRO A 5 1.57 -12.19 13.05
N TYR A 6 2.20 -11.71 11.98
CA TYR A 6 1.58 -10.80 11.01
C TYR A 6 1.43 -11.49 9.67
N PHE A 7 0.28 -11.25 9.02
CA PHE A 7 0.06 -11.65 7.64
C PHE A 7 0.50 -10.52 6.72
N HIS A 8 1.38 -10.83 5.77
CA HIS A 8 1.77 -9.88 4.74
C HIS A 8 0.86 -10.01 3.51
N LEU A 9 0.12 -8.94 3.21
CA LEU A 9 -0.80 -8.87 2.08
C LEU A 9 -0.34 -7.73 1.15
N SER A 10 0.34 -8.08 0.05
CA SER A 10 0.74 -7.10 -0.96
C SER A 10 -0.27 -7.01 -2.10
N VAL A 11 -0.46 -5.80 -2.64
CA VAL A 11 -1.33 -5.59 -3.81
C VAL A 11 -0.86 -6.41 -5.02
N ASP A 12 0.45 -6.61 -5.15
CA ASP A 12 1.07 -7.42 -6.22
C ASP A 12 0.70 -8.90 -6.08
N ALA A 13 0.66 -9.44 -4.85
CA ALA A 13 0.25 -10.83 -4.61
C ALA A 13 -1.20 -11.08 -5.06
N PHE A 14 -2.10 -10.13 -4.78
CA PHE A 14 -3.48 -10.20 -5.28
C PHE A 14 -3.58 -10.00 -6.78
N GLY A 15 -2.67 -9.20 -7.36
CA GLY A 15 -2.54 -9.08 -8.81
C GLY A 15 -2.16 -10.40 -9.48
N ALA A 16 -1.29 -11.18 -8.85
CA ALA A 16 -0.81 -12.47 -9.34
C ALA A 16 -1.83 -13.61 -9.22
N LEU A 17 -2.93 -13.43 -8.46
CA LEU A 17 -4.01 -14.42 -8.37
C LEU A 17 -4.91 -14.47 -9.62
N ARG A 18 -4.85 -13.45 -10.49
CA ARG A 18 -5.62 -13.43 -11.73
C ARG A 18 -5.01 -14.38 -12.76
N ALA A 19 -5.86 -14.97 -13.60
CA ALA A 19 -5.41 -15.66 -14.81
C ALA A 19 -4.71 -14.66 -15.74
N VAL A 20 -3.38 -14.68 -15.76
CA VAL A 20 -2.56 -13.66 -16.44
C VAL A 20 -2.85 -13.67 -17.93
N GLU A 21 -2.89 -14.84 -18.56
CA GLU A 21 -3.11 -15.00 -20.00
C GLU A 21 -4.46 -14.40 -20.41
N ARG A 22 -5.53 -14.73 -19.68
CA ARG A 22 -6.88 -14.19 -19.96
C ARG A 22 -6.99 -12.70 -19.68
N THR A 23 -6.20 -12.17 -18.76
CA THR A 23 -6.18 -10.74 -18.45
C THR A 23 -5.48 -9.95 -19.56
N LEU A 24 -4.46 -10.53 -20.20
CA LEU A 24 -3.72 -9.91 -21.31
C LEU A 24 -4.52 -9.86 -22.63
N GLU A 25 -5.58 -10.67 -22.75
CA GLU A 25 -6.49 -10.69 -23.90
C GLU A 25 -7.51 -9.54 -23.88
N LEU A 26 -7.70 -8.87 -22.73
CA LEU A 26 -8.71 -7.82 -22.55
C LEU A 26 -8.29 -6.52 -23.24
N ASP A 27 -9.29 -5.76 -23.71
CA ASP A 27 -9.06 -4.41 -24.20
C ASP A 27 -8.89 -3.38 -23.07
N GLY A 28 -8.59 -2.13 -23.41
CA GLY A 28 -8.31 -1.08 -22.43
C GLY A 28 -9.40 -0.88 -21.37
N PRO A 29 -10.67 -0.63 -21.78
CA PRO A 29 -11.79 -0.48 -20.84
C PRO A 29 -12.06 -1.73 -19.99
N GLU A 30 -12.06 -2.93 -20.59
CA GLU A 30 -12.32 -4.17 -19.87
C GLU A 30 -11.20 -4.47 -18.86
N LEU A 31 -9.94 -4.30 -19.28
CA LEU A 31 -8.78 -4.45 -18.42
C LEU A 31 -8.85 -3.47 -17.24
N ALA A 32 -9.17 -2.20 -17.49
CA ALA A 32 -9.28 -1.18 -16.45
C ALA A 32 -10.33 -1.56 -15.40
N GLU A 33 -11.48 -2.08 -15.82
CA GLU A 33 -12.54 -2.50 -14.89
C GLU A 33 -12.14 -3.73 -14.07
N VAL A 34 -11.50 -4.74 -14.68
CA VAL A 34 -10.96 -5.91 -13.96
C VAL A 34 -9.89 -5.48 -12.94
N LEU A 35 -9.00 -4.59 -13.35
CA LEU A 35 -7.97 -4.02 -12.50
C LEU A 35 -8.57 -3.24 -11.33
N ARG A 36 -9.60 -2.41 -11.55
CA ARG A 36 -10.33 -1.69 -10.49
C ARG A 36 -10.96 -2.67 -9.51
N ARG A 37 -11.71 -3.66 -10.00
CA ARG A 37 -12.33 -4.70 -9.16
C ARG A 37 -11.31 -5.48 -8.34
N THR A 38 -10.12 -5.75 -8.90
CA THR A 38 -9.07 -6.46 -8.16
C THR A 38 -8.60 -5.66 -6.95
N ARG A 39 -8.38 -4.34 -7.08
CA ARG A 39 -7.93 -3.53 -5.92
C ARG A 39 -9.05 -3.36 -4.89
N ALA A 40 -10.30 -3.15 -5.34
CA ALA A 40 -11.46 -3.14 -4.44
C ALA A 40 -11.63 -4.48 -3.68
N GLY A 41 -11.37 -5.62 -4.35
CA GLY A 41 -11.36 -6.94 -3.74
C GLY A 41 -10.21 -7.14 -2.75
N PHE A 42 -9.02 -6.65 -3.10
CA PHE A 42 -7.85 -6.63 -2.20
C PHE A 42 -8.14 -5.87 -0.90
N HIS A 43 -8.73 -4.67 -0.97
CA HIS A 43 -9.08 -3.91 0.23
C HIS A 43 -10.07 -4.67 1.12
N ARG A 44 -11.07 -5.35 0.52
CA ARG A 44 -12.03 -6.19 1.25
C ARG A 44 -11.38 -7.42 1.87
N ALA A 45 -10.41 -8.03 1.20
CA ALA A 45 -9.65 -9.16 1.74
C ALA A 45 -8.79 -8.74 2.95
N VAL A 46 -8.11 -7.60 2.85
CA VAL A 46 -7.37 -7.00 3.98
C VAL A 46 -8.30 -6.74 5.16
N ALA A 47 -9.42 -6.06 4.92
CA ALA A 47 -10.37 -5.74 5.98
C ALA A 47 -11.01 -7.01 6.58
N GLY A 48 -11.27 -8.04 5.77
CA GLY A 48 -11.77 -9.33 6.24
C GLY A 48 -10.77 -10.05 7.14
N MET A 49 -9.49 -10.08 6.77
CA MET A 49 -8.43 -10.67 7.61
C MET A 49 -8.31 -9.95 8.95
N ALA A 50 -8.31 -8.62 8.94
CA ALA A 50 -8.25 -7.82 10.16
C ALA A 50 -9.50 -8.01 11.05
N ARG A 51 -10.70 -8.02 10.47
CA ARG A 51 -11.96 -8.28 11.21
C ARG A 51 -12.04 -9.69 11.81
N ALA A 52 -11.34 -10.65 11.22
CA ALA A 52 -11.20 -11.99 11.79
C ALA A 52 -10.21 -12.05 12.98
N GLY A 53 -9.59 -10.92 13.36
CA GLY A 53 -8.68 -10.81 14.49
C GLY A 53 -7.21 -11.03 14.14
N ASN A 54 -6.83 -11.00 12.85
CA ASN A 54 -5.44 -11.13 12.44
C ASN A 54 -4.74 -9.77 12.39
N ASP A 55 -3.48 -9.75 12.82
CA ASP A 55 -2.58 -8.63 12.56
C ASP A 55 -2.10 -8.69 11.09
N VAL A 56 -2.22 -7.58 10.37
CA VAL A 56 -1.96 -7.52 8.91
C VAL A 56 -0.97 -6.41 8.57
N VAL A 57 0.08 -6.74 7.82
CA VAL A 57 0.93 -5.77 7.13
C VAL A 57 0.51 -5.69 5.67
N VAL A 58 0.14 -4.50 5.22
CA VAL A 58 -0.36 -4.26 3.86
C VAL A 58 0.66 -3.46 3.08
N ASP A 59 1.10 -3.98 1.94
CA ASP A 59 1.91 -3.24 0.96
C ASP A 59 1.00 -2.77 -0.19
N HIS A 60 0.83 -1.46 -0.32
CA HIS A 60 -0.12 -0.84 -1.24
C HIS A 60 0.47 0.38 -1.94
N VAL A 61 0.20 0.50 -3.25
CA VAL A 61 0.44 1.71 -4.03
C VAL A 61 -0.88 2.48 -4.27
N LEU A 62 -1.03 3.65 -3.64
CA LEU A 62 -2.25 4.47 -3.71
C LEU A 62 -2.22 5.47 -4.89
N SER A 63 -2.02 4.96 -6.11
CA SER A 63 -1.82 5.79 -7.31
C SER A 63 -3.07 6.47 -7.88
N GLU A 64 -4.25 6.20 -7.32
CA GLU A 64 -5.52 6.79 -7.78
C GLU A 64 -6.37 7.19 -6.56
N PRO A 65 -7.05 8.35 -6.57
CA PRO A 65 -7.77 8.85 -5.40
C PRO A 65 -8.81 7.89 -4.82
N TRP A 66 -9.52 7.15 -5.68
CA TRP A 66 -10.55 6.21 -5.26
C TRP A 66 -10.00 5.06 -4.41
N ARG A 67 -8.71 4.70 -4.54
CA ARG A 67 -8.13 3.57 -3.80
C ARG A 67 -8.05 3.88 -2.32
N LEU A 68 -7.58 5.09 -1.97
CA LEU A 68 -7.57 5.52 -0.58
C LEU A 68 -9.00 5.67 -0.05
N GLN A 69 -9.92 6.23 -0.84
CA GLN A 69 -11.32 6.37 -0.42
C GLN A 69 -11.98 5.02 -0.11
N ASP A 70 -11.82 4.00 -0.97
CA ASP A 70 -12.36 2.66 -0.71
C ASP A 70 -11.67 2.02 0.53
N CYS A 71 -10.36 2.23 0.74
CA CYS A 71 -9.69 1.80 1.98
C CYS A 71 -10.28 2.47 3.24
N LEU A 72 -10.51 3.79 3.21
CA LEU A 72 -11.08 4.53 4.34
C LEU A 72 -12.47 3.99 4.70
N GLU A 73 -13.29 3.67 3.69
CA GLU A 73 -14.63 3.09 3.86
C GLU A 73 -14.56 1.65 4.39
N VAL A 74 -13.90 0.73 3.67
CA VAL A 74 -13.95 -0.71 4.00
C VAL A 74 -13.19 -1.06 5.28
N MET A 75 -12.26 -0.22 5.73
CA MET A 75 -11.50 -0.38 6.97
C MET A 75 -12.05 0.47 8.13
N GLU A 76 -13.28 1.00 8.01
CA GLU A 76 -13.94 1.66 9.14
C GLU A 76 -14.03 0.73 10.36
N GLY A 77 -13.72 1.30 11.53
CA GLY A 77 -13.67 0.60 12.82
C GLY A 77 -12.43 -0.24 13.07
N LEU A 78 -11.49 -0.33 12.12
CA LEU A 78 -10.21 -1.02 12.30
C LEU A 78 -9.13 -0.06 12.81
N ASP A 79 -8.23 -0.56 13.67
CA ASP A 79 -7.03 0.16 14.06
C ASP A 79 -5.99 0.08 12.94
N VAL A 80 -5.87 1.16 12.16
CA VAL A 80 -4.95 1.25 11.03
C VAL A 80 -3.81 2.20 11.38
N VAL A 81 -2.58 1.69 11.27
CA VAL A 81 -1.36 2.52 11.26
C VAL A 81 -0.96 2.75 9.82
N PHE A 82 -1.10 3.99 9.37
CA PHE A 82 -0.83 4.36 7.99
C PHE A 82 0.59 4.90 7.83
N VAL A 83 1.42 4.15 7.09
CA VAL A 83 2.85 4.45 6.93
C VAL A 83 3.17 4.99 5.54
N GLY A 84 3.80 6.16 5.48
CA GLY A 84 4.34 6.75 4.26
C GLY A 84 5.76 6.26 4.02
N VAL A 85 6.01 5.58 2.90
CA VAL A 85 7.34 5.11 2.50
C VAL A 85 7.82 5.95 1.32
N HIS A 86 8.80 6.82 1.57
CA HIS A 86 9.32 7.78 0.61
C HIS A 86 10.64 7.31 -0.02
N CYS A 87 10.85 7.74 -1.26
CA CYS A 87 12.06 7.52 -2.01
C CYS A 87 12.13 8.62 -3.10
N PRO A 88 13.25 9.32 -3.27
CA PRO A 88 13.37 10.35 -4.28
C PRO A 88 13.34 9.74 -5.69
N PRO A 89 12.87 10.50 -6.70
CA PRO A 89 12.60 9.97 -8.05
C PRO A 89 13.83 9.31 -8.70
N ASP A 90 15.00 9.92 -8.54
CA ASP A 90 16.28 9.45 -9.09
C ASP A 90 16.70 8.10 -8.51
N GLU A 91 16.49 7.90 -7.21
CA GLU A 91 16.72 6.63 -6.52
C GLU A 91 15.72 5.55 -6.97
N LEU A 92 14.44 5.91 -7.12
CA LEU A 92 13.41 5.00 -7.64
C LEU A 92 13.76 4.52 -9.05
N GLU A 93 14.14 5.42 -9.95
CA GLU A 93 14.56 5.07 -11.30
C GLU A 93 15.80 4.18 -11.31
N ARG A 94 16.82 4.48 -10.47
CA ARG A 94 18.01 3.64 -10.37
C ARG A 94 17.65 2.23 -9.93
N ARG A 95 16.76 2.08 -8.95
CA ARG A 95 16.29 0.78 -8.44
C ARG A 95 15.45 0.03 -9.46
N GLU A 96 14.56 0.71 -10.18
CA GLU A 96 13.73 0.11 -11.24
C GLU A 96 14.60 -0.45 -12.37
N ARG A 97 15.60 0.33 -12.82
CA ARG A 97 16.60 -0.13 -13.80
C ARG A 97 17.38 -1.35 -13.32
N ALA A 98 17.76 -1.38 -12.04
CA ALA A 98 18.53 -2.48 -11.47
C ALA A 98 17.71 -3.78 -11.30
N ARG A 99 16.39 -3.69 -11.09
CA ARG A 99 15.51 -4.87 -10.95
C ARG A 99 15.26 -5.58 -12.28
N GLY A 100 15.13 -4.84 -13.37
CA GLY A 100 15.02 -5.39 -14.74
C GLY A 100 13.75 -6.20 -15.02
N ASP A 101 12.79 -6.25 -14.09
CA ASP A 101 11.58 -7.09 -14.12
C ASP A 101 10.30 -6.31 -14.44
N ARG A 102 10.37 -4.98 -14.60
CA ARG A 102 9.22 -4.10 -14.82
C ARG A 102 9.43 -3.19 -16.03
N THR A 103 8.34 -2.78 -16.67
CA THR A 103 8.35 -1.69 -17.67
C THR A 103 8.90 -0.44 -17.01
N PRO A 104 10.03 0.13 -17.49
CA PRO A 104 10.63 1.32 -16.92
C PRO A 104 9.66 2.51 -16.88
N GLY A 105 9.74 3.34 -15.85
CA GLY A 105 9.00 4.59 -15.71
C GLY A 105 7.68 4.49 -14.93
N GLN A 106 7.29 3.30 -14.47
CA GLN A 106 6.04 3.15 -13.70
C GLN A 106 6.15 3.82 -12.33
N ALA A 107 7.29 3.66 -11.65
CA ALA A 107 7.51 4.28 -10.34
C ALA A 107 7.46 5.82 -10.43
N ALA A 108 8.12 6.39 -11.45
CA ALA A 108 8.15 7.82 -11.70
C ALA A 108 6.75 8.39 -12.02
N ALA A 109 5.96 7.69 -12.84
CA ALA A 109 4.61 8.13 -13.22
C ALA A 109 3.62 8.14 -12.03
N GLN A 110 3.80 7.24 -11.07
CA GLN A 110 2.91 7.10 -9.91
C GLN A 110 3.28 8.05 -8.77
N LEU A 111 4.56 8.42 -8.65
CA LEU A 111 5.10 9.20 -7.53
C LEU A 111 4.32 10.49 -7.20
N PRO A 112 3.87 11.31 -8.18
CA PRO A 112 3.12 12.53 -7.87
C PRO A 112 1.76 12.26 -7.19
N HIS A 113 1.20 11.07 -7.37
CA HIS A 113 -0.16 10.73 -6.96
C HIS A 113 -0.18 9.95 -5.64
N VAL A 114 0.80 9.07 -5.41
CA VAL A 114 0.81 8.11 -4.28
C VAL A 114 0.78 8.77 -2.91
N HIS A 115 1.38 9.95 -2.74
CA HIS A 115 1.41 10.67 -1.46
C HIS A 115 0.51 11.92 -1.42
N GLN A 116 -0.33 12.17 -2.45
CA GLN A 116 -1.09 13.41 -2.59
C GLN A 116 -2.05 13.73 -1.42
N HIS A 117 -2.47 12.71 -0.67
CA HIS A 117 -3.33 12.85 0.50
C HIS A 117 -2.60 13.45 1.73
N GLY A 118 -1.27 13.37 1.76
CA GLY A 118 -0.39 14.15 2.64
C GLY A 118 -0.57 13.94 4.15
N LEU A 119 -1.09 12.79 4.58
CA LEU A 119 -1.24 12.48 6.01
C LEU A 119 -0.97 11.01 6.28
N TYR A 120 -0.02 10.78 7.19
CA TYR A 120 0.39 9.48 7.69
C TYR A 120 0.53 9.51 9.21
N ASP A 121 0.49 8.33 9.83
CA ASP A 121 0.82 8.16 11.24
C ASP A 121 2.34 8.14 11.45
N PHE A 122 3.07 7.60 10.47
CA PHE A 122 4.53 7.51 10.46
C PHE A 122 5.07 7.60 9.03
N GLU A 123 6.21 8.24 8.85
CA GLU A 123 6.87 8.38 7.54
C GLU A 123 8.33 7.92 7.62
N CYS A 124 8.81 7.23 6.60
CA CYS A 124 10.22 6.84 6.47
C CYS A 124 10.74 7.08 5.06
N ASP A 125 12.04 7.37 4.96
CA ASP A 125 12.72 7.60 3.69
C ASP A 125 13.74 6.48 3.43
N THR A 126 13.50 5.71 2.37
CA THR A 126 14.34 4.56 2.00
C THR A 126 15.59 4.94 1.22
N SER A 127 15.82 6.22 0.91
CA SER A 127 17.08 6.71 0.34
C SER A 127 18.15 6.96 1.39
N THR A 128 17.73 7.25 2.63
CA THR A 128 18.62 7.55 3.75
C THR A 128 18.66 6.42 4.78
N SER A 129 17.63 5.58 4.83
CA SER A 129 17.53 4.44 5.75
C SER A 129 17.39 3.12 5.00
N SER A 130 18.03 2.07 5.51
CA SER A 130 17.84 0.71 5.01
C SER A 130 16.44 0.18 5.33
N PRO A 131 15.92 -0.82 4.58
CA PRO A 131 14.64 -1.45 4.89
C PRO A 131 14.53 -1.97 6.33
N ARG A 132 15.66 -2.45 6.90
CA ARG A 132 15.70 -2.95 8.28
C ARG A 132 15.56 -1.81 9.29
N GLU A 133 16.20 -0.67 9.06
CA GLU A 133 16.09 0.51 9.92
C GLU A 133 14.68 1.08 9.89
N CYS A 134 14.06 1.20 8.70
CA CYS A 134 12.67 1.61 8.57
C CYS A 134 11.73 0.66 9.34
N ALA A 135 11.90 -0.65 9.21
CA ALA A 135 11.07 -1.63 9.91
C ALA A 135 11.22 -1.56 11.44
N LEU A 136 12.43 -1.32 11.95
CA LEU A 136 12.67 -1.13 13.38
C LEU A 136 12.01 0.16 13.89
N ALA A 137 12.10 1.26 13.14
CA ALA A 137 11.47 2.52 13.50
C ALA A 137 9.93 2.42 13.50
N ILE A 138 9.35 1.69 12.55
CA ILE A 138 7.91 1.37 12.55
C ILE A 138 7.55 0.53 13.79
N LYS A 139 8.34 -0.50 14.14
CA LYS A 139 8.11 -1.29 15.36
C LYS A 139 8.12 -0.41 16.63
N GLU A 140 9.10 0.48 16.74
CA GLU A 140 9.22 1.43 17.85
C GLU A 140 7.97 2.34 17.95
N PHE A 141 7.46 2.80 16.80
CA PHE A 141 6.24 3.60 16.74
C PHE A 141 5.01 2.82 17.22
N LEU A 142 4.87 1.55 16.82
CA LEU A 142 3.73 0.70 17.21
C LEU A 142 3.65 0.46 18.72
N GLY A 143 4.77 0.57 19.46
CA GLY A 143 4.79 0.44 20.91
C GLY A 143 4.22 1.63 21.68
N ARG A 144 3.84 2.72 21.01
CA ARG A 144 3.36 3.97 21.63
C ARG A 144 1.84 4.03 21.64
N ALA A 145 1.25 4.64 22.67
CA ALA A 145 -0.19 4.86 22.74
C ALA A 145 -0.65 5.81 21.61
N PRO A 146 -1.72 5.47 20.86
CA PRO A 146 -2.18 6.31 19.77
C PRO A 146 -2.91 7.55 20.28
N ALA A 147 -2.52 8.73 19.82
CA ALA A 147 -3.28 9.96 20.07
C ALA A 147 -4.45 10.11 19.09
N ARG A 148 -4.23 9.82 17.80
CA ARG A 148 -5.23 9.84 16.71
C ARG A 148 -4.65 9.15 15.48
N ARG A 149 -5.45 8.37 14.74
CA ARG A 149 -5.00 7.72 13.50
C ARG A 149 -5.21 8.62 12.28
N ALA A 150 -4.31 8.53 11.30
CA ALA A 150 -4.43 9.25 10.03
C ALA A 150 -5.74 8.92 9.30
N PHE A 151 -6.15 7.65 9.29
CA PHE A 151 -7.42 7.22 8.70
C PHE A 151 -8.64 7.92 9.34
N ASP A 152 -8.65 8.14 10.65
CA ASP A 152 -9.74 8.82 11.34
C ASP A 152 -9.83 10.32 11.01
N VAL A 153 -8.69 10.93 10.66
CA VAL A 153 -8.65 12.33 10.20
C VAL A 153 -9.08 12.40 8.75
N LEU A 154 -8.55 11.50 7.89
CA LEU A 154 -8.83 11.48 6.45
C LEU A 154 -10.30 11.23 6.14
N ARG A 155 -11.00 10.38 6.92
CA ARG A 155 -12.46 10.17 6.78
C ARG A 155 -13.31 11.43 7.00
N ARG A 156 -12.77 12.44 7.68
CA ARG A 156 -13.51 13.68 8.04
C ARG A 156 -13.21 14.85 7.10
N ARG A 157 -12.31 14.66 6.12
CA ARG A 157 -12.00 15.64 5.09
C ARG A 157 -12.93 15.46 3.91
#